data_AF-A0AAV7F942-F1
#
_entry.id   AF-A0AAV7F942-F1
#
_cell.length_a   1.000
_cell.length_b   1.000
_cell.length_c   1.000
_cell.angle_alpha   90.00
_cell.angle_beta   90.00
_cell.angle_gamma   90.00
#
_symmetry.space_group_name_H-M   'P 1'
#
loop_
_entity.id
_entity.type
_entity.pdbx_description
1 polymer ?
#
loop_
_entity_poly.entity_id
_entity_poly.type
_entity_poly.pdbx_seq_one_letter_code
_entity_poly.pdbx_strand_id
1 'polypeptide(L)'
;MMMMQAQKGPSLSSSKKKNIETAIDSLRYMGDVGETDINLLKEILPHCTAEQLMHIENCSKGRDLSSVTDTLWKKFYEKQFGEESINLVLNEMKQQGVLVFKWKQVYEDKMRAREAAQQKSLELLKKRYAEERAKKQSRQIKLYDEKIPAARSSCCKRANDAVWWSREVFAGGLH
;
A
#
# COMPACT_ATOMS: atom_id res chain seq x y z
N MET A 1 30.97 56.11 10.13
CA MET A 1 30.50 55.08 9.19
C MET A 1 29.38 54.30 9.85
N MET A 2 28.13 54.58 9.48
CA MET A 2 26.97 53.75 9.87
C MET A 2 26.49 53.04 8.61
N MET A 3 26.65 51.71 8.57
CA MET A 3 26.05 50.90 7.51
C MET A 3 24.59 50.67 7.85
N MET A 4 23.69 51.35 7.14
CA MET A 4 22.27 51.03 7.15
C MET A 4 22.07 49.71 6.40
N GLN A 5 21.72 48.65 7.12
CA GLN A 5 21.25 47.42 6.49
C GLN A 5 19.83 47.64 5.97
N ALA A 6 19.65 47.48 4.66
CA ALA A 6 18.35 47.48 4.01
C ALA A 6 17.58 46.22 4.45
N GLN A 7 16.55 46.42 5.27
CA GLN A 7 15.61 45.36 5.62
C GLN A 7 14.79 45.00 4.37
N LYS A 8 15.04 43.80 3.81
CA LYS A 8 14.16 43.20 2.80
C LYS A 8 12.83 42.87 3.47
N GLY A 9 11.79 43.64 3.15
CA GLY A 9 10.42 43.34 3.56
C GLY A 9 9.97 41.96 3.04
N PRO A 10 9.02 41.29 3.71
CA PRO A 10 8.53 39.99 3.29
C PRO A 10 7.90 40.10 1.89
N SER A 11 8.39 39.29 0.96
CA SER A 11 7.86 39.20 -0.39
C SER A 11 6.39 38.78 -0.36
N LEU A 12 5.55 39.42 -1.20
CA LEU A 12 4.11 39.13 -1.36
C LEU A 12 3.79 37.64 -1.61
N SER A 13 4.78 36.85 -2.04
CA SER A 13 4.69 35.40 -2.23
C SER A 13 4.50 34.61 -0.92
N SER A 14 5.00 35.11 0.21
CA SER A 14 4.95 34.39 1.49
C SER A 14 3.58 34.47 2.17
N SER A 15 2.87 35.60 2.07
CA SER A 15 1.52 35.73 2.64
C SER A 15 0.48 34.88 1.90
N LYS A 16 0.60 34.72 0.57
CA LYS A 16 -0.32 33.86 -0.20
C LYS A 16 -0.14 32.38 0.12
N LYS A 17 1.09 31.92 0.35
CA LYS A 17 1.37 30.53 0.76
C LYS A 17 0.73 30.16 2.10
N LYS A 18 0.84 31.04 3.10
CA LYS A 18 0.27 30.79 4.44
C LYS A 18 -1.25 30.64 4.42
N ASN A 19 -1.94 31.37 3.54
CA ASN A 19 -3.39 31.25 3.36
C ASN A 19 -3.79 29.96 2.65
N ILE A 20 -2.99 29.49 1.69
CA ILE A 20 -3.25 28.22 0.99
C ILE A 20 -3.06 27.04 1.93
N GLU A 21 -2.00 27.03 2.75
CA GLU A 21 -1.77 25.97 3.75
C GLU A 21 -2.87 25.94 4.82
N THR A 22 -3.27 27.11 5.33
CA THR A 22 -4.36 27.22 6.32
C THR A 22 -5.71 26.81 5.70
N ALA A 23 -5.94 27.16 4.42
CA ALA A 23 -7.11 26.70 3.69
C ALA A 23 -7.07 25.18 3.54
N ILE A 24 -5.96 24.58 3.10
CA ILE A 24 -5.76 23.13 2.94
C ILE A 24 -5.97 22.37 4.26
N ASP A 25 -5.48 22.91 5.38
CA ASP A 25 -5.70 22.32 6.70
C ASP A 25 -7.19 22.41 7.09
N SER A 26 -7.87 23.52 6.74
CA SER A 26 -9.31 23.65 6.92
C SER A 26 -10.09 22.67 6.02
N LEU A 27 -9.61 22.39 4.79
CA LEU A 27 -10.18 21.38 3.88
C LEU A 27 -10.16 19.97 4.49
N ARG A 28 -9.17 19.66 5.33
CA ARG A 28 -9.09 18.38 6.05
C ARG A 28 -10.24 18.19 7.04
N TYR A 29 -10.88 19.28 7.45
CA TYR A 29 -12.03 19.33 8.36
C TYR A 29 -13.31 19.88 7.71
N MET A 30 -13.29 20.21 6.40
CA MET A 30 -14.50 20.61 5.70
C MET A 30 -15.41 19.39 5.56
N GLY A 31 -16.49 19.40 6.33
CA GLY A 31 -17.56 18.42 6.26
C GLY A 31 -18.56 18.75 5.16
N ASP A 32 -19.82 18.93 5.54
CA ASP A 32 -20.89 19.28 4.62
C ASP A 32 -20.73 20.72 4.10
N VAL A 33 -20.59 20.87 2.78
CA VAL A 33 -20.55 22.16 2.08
C VAL A 33 -21.76 22.37 1.17
N GLY A 34 -22.79 21.53 1.32
CA GLY A 34 -24.01 21.57 0.51
C GLY A 34 -24.72 22.93 0.55
N GLU A 35 -24.69 23.61 1.71
CA GLU A 35 -25.34 24.92 1.91
C GLU A 35 -24.50 26.12 1.45
N THR A 36 -23.27 25.90 0.98
CA THR A 36 -22.36 26.98 0.58
C THR A 36 -22.67 27.50 -0.83
N ASP A 37 -22.33 28.76 -1.11
CA ASP A 37 -22.49 29.35 -2.44
C ASP A 37 -21.61 28.63 -3.49
N ILE A 38 -22.17 28.43 -4.68
CA ILE A 38 -21.52 27.68 -5.78
C ILE A 38 -20.26 28.40 -6.27
N ASN A 39 -20.24 29.74 -6.27
CA ASN A 39 -19.10 30.51 -6.75
C ASN A 39 -17.92 30.41 -5.79
N LEU A 40 -18.21 30.41 -4.47
CA LEU A 40 -17.19 30.17 -3.46
C LEU A 40 -16.61 28.76 -3.59
N LEU A 41 -17.45 27.75 -3.83
CA LEU A 41 -16.99 26.38 -4.11
C LEU A 41 -16.08 26.32 -5.34
N LYS A 42 -16.37 27.06 -6.41
CA LYS A 42 -15.51 27.10 -7.61
C LYS A 42 -14.11 27.65 -7.33
N GLU A 43 -13.94 28.51 -6.33
CA GLU A 43 -12.64 29.06 -5.95
C GLU A 43 -11.88 28.13 -4.99
N ILE A 44 -12.57 27.50 -4.05
CA ILE A 44 -11.95 26.70 -2.99
C ILE A 44 -11.66 25.26 -3.45
N LEU A 45 -12.59 24.61 -4.17
CA LEU A 45 -12.47 23.20 -4.55
C LEU A 45 -11.27 22.86 -5.46
N PRO A 46 -10.80 23.73 -6.37
CA PRO A 46 -9.60 23.46 -7.16
C PRO A 46 -8.32 23.27 -6.33
N HIS A 47 -8.29 23.78 -5.09
CA HIS A 47 -7.15 23.63 -4.18
C HIS A 47 -7.21 22.33 -3.37
N CYS A 48 -8.32 21.58 -3.46
CA CYS A 48 -8.48 20.30 -2.78
C CYS A 48 -7.64 19.20 -3.43
N THR A 49 -7.32 18.17 -2.64
CA THR A 49 -6.84 16.88 -3.15
C THR A 49 -8.04 16.02 -3.56
N ALA A 50 -7.84 15.05 -4.46
CA ALA A 50 -8.90 14.12 -4.89
C ALA A 50 -9.58 13.41 -3.70
N GLU A 51 -8.81 12.97 -2.71
CA GLU A 51 -9.34 12.33 -1.49
C GLU A 51 -10.21 13.28 -0.66
N GLN A 52 -9.82 14.55 -0.57
CA GLN A 52 -10.59 15.57 0.14
C GLN A 52 -11.90 15.87 -0.60
N LEU A 53 -11.84 15.98 -1.94
CA LEU A 53 -13.03 16.19 -2.76
C LEU A 53 -14.01 15.01 -2.60
N MET A 54 -13.50 13.77 -2.58
CA MET A 54 -14.29 12.58 -2.32
C MET A 54 -14.98 12.62 -0.95
N HIS A 55 -14.26 13.03 0.10
CA HIS A 55 -14.80 13.15 1.44
C HIS A 55 -15.94 14.18 1.49
N ILE A 56 -15.71 15.37 0.93
CA ILE A 56 -16.69 16.46 0.89
C ILE A 56 -17.98 16.02 0.19
N GLU A 57 -17.88 15.37 -0.97
CA GLU A 57 -19.07 14.87 -1.68
C GLU A 57 -19.82 13.77 -0.93
N ASN A 58 -19.11 12.93 -0.16
CA ASN A 58 -19.75 11.88 0.64
C ASN A 58 -20.41 12.45 1.90
N CYS A 59 -19.89 13.55 2.44
CA CYS A 59 -20.45 14.27 3.58
C CYS A 59 -21.64 15.15 3.19
N SER A 60 -21.64 15.73 1.98
CA SER A 60 -22.69 16.64 1.51
C SER A 60 -23.90 15.86 0.98
N LYS A 61 -24.70 15.30 1.90
CA LYS A 61 -25.90 14.50 1.57
C LYS A 61 -27.11 15.42 1.36
N GLY A 62 -27.34 15.86 0.12
CA GLY A 62 -28.56 16.62 -0.22
C GLY A 62 -28.48 17.51 -1.44
N ARG A 63 -27.27 17.83 -1.92
CA ARG A 63 -27.06 18.69 -3.09
C ARG A 63 -26.06 18.07 -4.06
N ASP A 64 -26.45 17.96 -5.33
CA ASP A 64 -25.56 17.49 -6.38
C ASP A 64 -24.54 18.58 -6.74
N LEU A 65 -23.29 18.40 -6.31
CA LEU A 65 -22.16 19.28 -6.66
C LEU A 65 -21.59 18.99 -8.06
N SER A 66 -22.17 18.03 -8.80
CA SER A 66 -21.70 17.51 -10.10
C SER A 66 -21.32 18.63 -11.09
N SER A 67 -22.08 19.73 -11.10
CA SER A 67 -21.83 20.86 -12.02
C SER A 67 -20.45 21.50 -11.83
N VAL A 68 -19.91 21.51 -10.62
CA VAL A 68 -18.57 22.04 -10.34
C VAL A 68 -17.56 20.90 -10.30
N THR A 69 -17.93 19.78 -9.69
CA THR A 69 -16.98 18.72 -9.37
C THR A 69 -16.62 17.84 -10.56
N ASP A 70 -17.49 17.63 -11.55
CA ASP A 70 -17.15 16.78 -12.71
C ASP A 70 -15.92 17.32 -13.47
N THR A 71 -15.81 18.64 -13.61
CA THR A 71 -14.65 19.27 -14.24
C THR A 71 -13.37 19.10 -13.42
N LEU A 72 -13.49 19.06 -12.09
CA LEU A 72 -12.38 18.83 -11.16
C LEU A 72 -11.95 17.36 -11.19
N TRP A 73 -12.90 16.43 -11.18
CA TRP A 73 -12.64 15.00 -11.27
C TRP A 73 -11.87 14.64 -12.54
N LYS A 74 -12.23 15.23 -13.69
CA LYS A 74 -11.46 15.08 -14.93
C LYS A 74 -10.00 15.54 -14.77
N LYS A 75 -9.77 16.72 -14.17
CA LYS A 75 -8.41 17.25 -13.92
C LYS A 75 -7.62 16.40 -12.94
N PHE A 76 -8.26 15.89 -11.89
CA PHE A 76 -7.61 14.98 -10.94
C PHE A 76 -7.21 13.67 -11.60
N TYR A 77 -8.09 13.12 -12.44
CA TYR A 77 -7.80 11.91 -13.18
C TYR A 77 -6.62 12.11 -14.14
N GLU A 78 -6.57 13.24 -14.86
CA GLU A 78 -5.44 13.62 -15.72
C GLU A 78 -4.13 13.70 -14.92
N LYS A 79 -4.16 14.36 -13.76
CA LYS A 79 -2.98 14.53 -12.91
C LYS A 79 -2.44 13.21 -12.35
N GLN A 80 -3.33 12.25 -12.05
CA GLN A 80 -2.95 10.98 -11.44
C GLN A 80 -2.56 9.91 -12.46
N PHE A 81 -3.25 9.86 -13.61
CA PHE A 81 -3.12 8.77 -14.57
C PHE A 81 -2.61 9.21 -15.95
N GLY A 82 -2.49 10.52 -16.19
CA GLY A 82 -2.08 11.10 -17.46
C GLY A 82 -3.21 11.25 -18.47
N GLU A 83 -2.97 12.09 -19.48
CA GLU A 83 -3.92 12.41 -20.54
C GLU A 83 -4.28 11.20 -21.41
N GLU A 84 -3.32 10.31 -21.69
CA GLU A 84 -3.56 9.09 -22.48
C GLU A 84 -4.69 8.24 -21.89
N SER A 85 -4.73 8.15 -20.57
CA SER A 85 -5.73 7.38 -19.85
C SER A 85 -7.13 8.01 -19.91
N ILE A 86 -7.24 9.33 -20.10
CA ILE A 86 -8.51 10.01 -20.34
C ILE A 86 -9.04 9.66 -21.72
N ASN A 87 -8.16 9.70 -22.72
CA ASN A 87 -8.53 9.35 -24.09
C ASN A 87 -8.99 7.90 -24.19
N LEU A 88 -8.35 6.99 -23.45
CA LEU A 88 -8.78 5.60 -23.34
C LEU A 88 -10.19 5.49 -22.76
N VAL A 89 -10.48 6.12 -21.62
CA VAL A 89 -11.83 6.11 -21.02
C VAL A 89 -12.87 6.69 -21.99
N LEU A 90 -12.56 7.81 -22.64
CA LEU A 90 -13.48 8.42 -23.59
C LEU A 90 -13.76 7.51 -24.80
N ASN A 91 -12.76 6.76 -25.27
CA ASN A 91 -12.94 5.79 -26.34
C ASN A 91 -13.76 4.58 -25.88
N GLU A 92 -13.52 4.06 -24.68
CA GLU A 92 -14.30 2.97 -24.09
C GLU A 92 -15.77 3.37 -23.92
N MET A 93 -16.03 4.56 -23.38
CA MET A 93 -17.39 5.07 -23.18
C MET A 93 -18.13 5.29 -24.51
N LYS A 94 -17.42 5.76 -25.54
CA LYS A 94 -17.96 5.85 -26.91
C LYS A 94 -18.33 4.49 -27.47
N GLN A 95 -17.48 3.47 -27.26
CA GLN A 95 -17.77 2.10 -27.71
C GLN A 95 -18.96 1.49 -26.98
N GLN A 96 -19.13 1.79 -25.70
CA GLN A 96 -20.26 1.35 -24.89
C GLN A 96 -21.56 2.14 -25.14
N GLY A 97 -21.50 3.23 -25.92
CA GLY A 97 -22.65 4.07 -26.22
C GLY A 97 -23.11 4.94 -25.05
N VAL A 98 -22.27 5.15 -24.02
CA VAL A 98 -22.60 5.97 -22.85
C VAL A 98 -22.27 7.43 -23.15
N LEU A 99 -23.31 8.24 -23.38
CA LEU A 99 -23.15 9.67 -23.71
C LEU A 99 -22.95 10.56 -22.49
N VAL A 100 -23.44 10.16 -21.31
CA VAL A 100 -23.36 10.93 -20.08
C VAL A 100 -22.85 10.03 -18.97
N PHE A 101 -21.70 10.35 -18.40
CA PHE A 101 -21.13 9.64 -17.25
C PHE A 101 -20.48 10.64 -16.30
N LYS A 102 -20.38 10.26 -15.03
CA LYS A 102 -19.74 11.08 -13.99
C LYS A 102 -18.26 10.71 -13.88
N TRP A 103 -17.37 11.70 -13.89
CA TRP A 103 -15.93 11.46 -13.77
C TRP A 103 -15.55 10.88 -12.40
N LYS A 104 -16.35 11.17 -11.37
CA LYS A 104 -16.25 10.56 -10.04
C LYS A 104 -16.29 9.03 -10.11
N GLN A 105 -17.28 8.47 -10.81
CA GLN A 105 -17.49 7.01 -10.88
C GLN A 105 -16.31 6.32 -11.57
N VAL A 106 -15.86 6.88 -12.69
CA VAL A 106 -14.67 6.41 -13.41
C VAL A 106 -13.44 6.39 -12.49
N TYR A 107 -13.27 7.45 -11.70
CA TYR A 107 -12.16 7.55 -10.76
C TYR A 107 -12.26 6.47 -9.66
N GLU A 108 -13.42 6.31 -9.04
CA GLU A 108 -13.66 5.30 -8.00
C GLU A 108 -13.43 3.87 -8.50
N ASP A 109 -13.96 3.53 -9.67
CA ASP A 109 -13.80 2.20 -10.26
C ASP A 109 -12.33 1.90 -10.57
N LYS A 110 -11.60 2.89 -11.08
CA LYS A 110 -10.16 2.75 -11.35
C LYS A 110 -9.35 2.62 -10.07
N MET A 111 -9.71 3.34 -9.01
CA MET A 111 -9.07 3.23 -7.70
C MET A 111 -9.31 1.84 -7.10
N ARG A 112 -10.54 1.35 -7.14
CA ARG A 112 -10.89 -0.01 -6.69
C ARG A 112 -10.12 -1.08 -7.48
N ALA A 113 -10.00 -0.92 -8.79
CA ALA A 113 -9.22 -1.84 -9.63
C ALA A 113 -7.73 -1.86 -9.23
N ARG A 114 -7.16 -0.70 -8.93
CA ARG A 114 -5.78 -0.57 -8.46
C ARG A 114 -5.58 -1.25 -7.09
N GLU A 115 -6.47 -1.00 -6.13
CA GLU A 115 -6.43 -1.61 -4.80
C GLU A 115 -6.56 -3.13 -4.87
N ALA A 116 -7.48 -3.64 -5.71
CA ALA A 116 -7.64 -5.08 -5.93
C ALA A 116 -6.37 -5.72 -6.51
N ALA A 117 -5.72 -5.06 -7.47
CA ALA A 117 -4.46 -5.53 -8.03
C ALA A 117 -3.33 -5.56 -6.98
N GLN A 118 -3.24 -4.51 -6.15
CA GLN A 118 -2.28 -4.46 -5.04
C GLN A 118 -2.55 -5.57 -4.04
N GLN A 119 -3.79 -5.72 -3.57
CA GLN A 119 -4.18 -6.76 -2.61
C GLN A 119 -3.85 -8.16 -3.15
N LYS A 120 -4.15 -8.45 -4.42
CA LYS A 120 -3.83 -9.73 -5.06
C LYS A 120 -2.33 -10.01 -5.04
N SER A 121 -1.48 -9.01 -5.34
CA SER A 121 -0.02 -9.18 -5.29
C SER A 121 0.50 -9.41 -3.86
N LEU A 122 -0.05 -8.71 -2.87
CA LEU A 122 0.27 -8.92 -1.46
C LEU A 122 -0.13 -10.33 -0.98
N GLU A 123 -1.29 -10.82 -1.42
CA GLU A 123 -1.75 -12.18 -1.11
C GLU A 123 -0.86 -13.25 -1.73
N LEU A 124 -0.46 -13.07 -2.99
CA LEU A 124 0.50 -13.95 -3.64
C LEU A 124 1.84 -13.99 -2.89
N LEU A 125 2.33 -12.83 -2.45
CA LEU A 125 3.55 -12.74 -1.66
C LEU A 125 3.42 -13.48 -0.32
N LYS A 126 2.32 -13.26 0.41
CA LYS A 126 2.03 -13.96 1.67
C LYS A 126 2.01 -15.49 1.48
N LYS A 127 1.37 -15.98 0.40
CA LYS A 127 1.34 -17.41 0.07
C LYS A 127 2.73 -17.97 -0.15
N ARG A 128 3.57 -17.29 -0.97
CA ARG A 128 4.96 -17.69 -1.20
C ARG A 128 5.79 -17.78 0.08
N TYR A 129 5.65 -16.81 0.99
CA TYR A 129 6.35 -16.85 2.28
C TYR A 129 5.87 -18.00 3.18
N ALA A 130 4.56 -18.26 3.21
CA ALA A 130 4.00 -19.37 3.98
C ALA A 130 4.48 -20.73 3.46
N GLU A 131 4.49 -20.93 2.14
CA GLU A 131 5.04 -22.11 1.48
C GLU A 131 6.52 -22.32 1.83
N GLU A 132 7.32 -21.27 1.75
CA GLU A 132 8.76 -21.35 2.03
C GLU A 132 9.03 -21.62 3.52
N ARG A 133 8.24 -21.02 4.41
CA ARG A 133 8.29 -21.31 5.86
C ARG A 133 7.94 -22.77 6.14
N ALA A 134 6.90 -23.30 5.51
CA ALA A 134 6.49 -24.70 5.66
C ALA A 134 7.58 -25.67 5.17
N LYS A 135 8.24 -25.37 4.04
CA LYS A 135 9.40 -26.15 3.56
C LYS A 135 10.58 -26.13 4.53
N LYS A 136 10.84 -24.99 5.18
CA LYS A 136 11.91 -24.91 6.20
C LYS A 136 11.55 -25.70 7.45
N GLN A 137 10.29 -25.62 7.90
CA GLN A 137 9.80 -26.39 9.04
C GLN A 137 9.79 -27.89 8.77
N SER A 138 9.47 -28.33 7.55
CA SER A 138 9.51 -29.76 7.22
C SER A 138 10.94 -30.34 7.17
N ARG A 139 11.94 -29.52 6.89
CA ARG A 139 13.36 -29.88 6.96
C ARG A 139 13.94 -29.84 8.38
N GLN A 140 13.23 -29.22 9.33
CA GLN A 140 13.71 -29.09 10.70
C GLN A 140 13.52 -30.43 11.44
N ILE A 141 14.62 -30.96 11.97
CA ILE A 141 14.63 -32.19 12.76
C ILE A 141 13.80 -31.94 14.03
N LYS A 142 12.73 -32.72 14.23
CA LYS A 142 12.01 -32.76 15.50
C LYS A 142 12.81 -33.61 16.48
N LEU A 143 13.48 -32.95 17.42
CA LEU A 143 14.07 -33.63 18.57
C LEU A 143 12.91 -34.10 19.46
N TYR A 144 12.69 -35.41 19.51
CA TYR A 144 11.85 -36.02 20.52
C TYR A 144 12.72 -36.28 21.75
N ASP A 145 12.35 -35.71 22.89
CA ASP A 145 12.82 -36.19 24.19
C ASP A 145 12.11 -37.53 24.46
N GLU A 146 12.63 -38.59 23.85
CA GLU A 146 12.32 -39.93 24.32
C GLU A 146 12.95 -40.05 25.70
N LYS A 147 12.13 -40.02 26.76
CA LYS A 147 12.57 -40.41 28.11
C LYS A 147 13.08 -41.84 27.99
N ILE A 148 14.40 -41.98 27.86
CA ILE A 148 15.08 -43.28 27.93
C ILE A 148 14.57 -43.95 29.21
N PRO A 149 13.80 -45.05 29.12
CA PRO A 149 13.33 -45.72 30.32
C PRO A 149 14.57 -46.18 31.10
N ALA A 150 14.68 -45.73 32.34
CA ALA A 150 15.75 -46.08 33.25
C ALA A 150 15.67 -47.58 33.60
N ALA A 151 16.11 -48.42 32.68
CA ALA A 151 16.11 -49.86 32.85
C ALA A 151 17.24 -50.48 32.04
N ARG A 152 18.46 -50.41 32.59
CA ARG A 152 19.46 -51.49 32.71
C ARG A 152 20.83 -50.91 33.10
N SER A 153 20.89 -50.25 34.26
CA SER A 153 22.15 -50.07 34.98
C SER A 153 22.44 -51.35 35.78
N SER A 154 22.77 -52.42 35.06
CA SER A 154 23.20 -53.68 35.67
C SER A 154 24.09 -54.42 34.69
N CYS A 155 25.36 -54.50 35.05
CA CYS A 155 26.50 -55.02 34.31
C CYS A 155 27.12 -54.03 33.32
N CYS A 156 28.40 -53.65 33.40
CA CYS A 156 29.51 -54.30 34.09
C CYS A 156 30.52 -53.26 34.59
N LYS A 157 31.15 -53.60 35.73
CA LYS A 157 32.25 -52.86 36.33
C LYS A 157 33.37 -52.70 35.30
N ARG A 158 33.95 -51.50 35.26
CA ARG A 158 35.18 -51.20 34.55
C ARG A 158 36.30 -52.12 35.08
N ALA A 159 36.70 -53.10 34.29
CA ALA A 159 37.98 -53.78 34.42
C ALA A 159 38.75 -53.50 33.12
N ASN A 160 39.85 -52.76 33.26
CA ASN A 160 40.87 -52.66 32.23
C ASN A 160 41.38 -54.08 31.94
N ASP A 161 41.50 -54.46 30.67
CA ASP A 161 42.61 -55.25 30.15
C ASP A 161 42.53 -55.35 28.62
N ALA A 162 43.54 -54.75 27.98
CA ALA A 162 44.38 -55.42 27.00
C ALA A 162 43.77 -55.92 25.65
N VAL A 163 44.10 -55.15 24.61
CA VAL A 163 44.68 -55.56 23.31
C VAL A 163 43.78 -56.12 22.18
N TRP A 164 44.20 -55.71 20.97
CA TRP A 164 44.07 -56.35 19.65
C TRP A 164 42.83 -56.04 18.82
N TRP A 165 42.91 -55.01 17.97
CA TRP A 165 42.47 -55.15 16.58
C TRP A 165 43.44 -54.40 15.65
N SER A 166 44.55 -55.06 15.33
CA SER A 166 45.29 -54.89 14.08
C SER A 166 45.59 -56.27 13.54
N ARG A 167 44.86 -56.72 12.51
CA ARG A 167 45.43 -57.22 11.24
C ARG A 167 44.35 -57.59 10.24
N GLU A 168 44.61 -57.20 9.01
CA GLU A 168 43.91 -57.49 7.76
C GLU A 168 43.81 -58.98 7.42
N VAL A 169 42.93 -59.26 6.43
CA VAL A 169 43.08 -60.13 5.22
C VAL A 169 41.75 -60.87 4.99
N PHE A 170 40.89 -60.47 4.04
CA PHE A 170 40.89 -60.61 2.55
C PHE A 170 40.02 -61.79 2.05
N ALA A 171 39.53 -61.63 0.82
CA ALA A 171 38.71 -62.52 -0.04
C ALA A 171 37.18 -62.40 0.14
N GLY A 172 36.35 -62.12 -0.86
CA GLY A 172 36.54 -62.05 -2.32
C GLY A 172 35.39 -62.77 -3.04
N GLY A 173 34.83 -62.15 -4.09
CA GLY A 173 33.99 -62.78 -5.13
C GLY A 173 32.47 -62.74 -4.84
N LEU A 174 31.58 -62.60 -5.83
CA LEU A 174 31.70 -62.61 -7.29
C LEU A 174 30.42 -61.98 -7.90
N HIS A 175 30.62 -61.30 -9.03
CA HIS A 175 29.73 -61.01 -10.16
C HIS A 175 28.21 -60.90 -9.99
#